data_AF-A0A1I3F750-F1
#
_entry.id   AF-A0A1I3F750-F1
#
_cell.length_a   1.000
_cell.length_b   1.000
_cell.length_c   1.000
_cell.angle_alpha   90.00
_cell.angle_beta   90.00
_cell.angle_gamma   90.00
#
_symmetry.space_group_name_H-M   'P 1'
#
loop_
_entity.id
_entity.type
_entity.pdbx_description
1 polymer ?
#
loop_
_entity_poly.entity_id
_entity_poly.type
_entity_poly.pdbx_seq_one_letter_code
_entity_poly.pdbx_strand_id
1 'polypeptide(L)'
;MLRKQNSTFATSFISEAGAKLENNDYFAYVELEQYACYVIADGLNDLQTSKGARLATQAVILAFQSNPSMRKGAVSSYLKAANKALLDSDSKEHLKASITVVVSDYAKLRYACAGNTRLRLYRSGAVREQSQDMSLGREMGKEEQLSEDVLARHEERNNLYTYLGQEKNFSPFISKKIKLENGDITVLYTRGIWENVDNGELDDVFSEASDSPQECLDNIEELLLARQPKNLENYTLAAVFINKVFLDPNRKREIKKIIMISLMVVLVVITISVAVWLIYRQRQNRMEEMERKYQNTLEYIEDSNYIRADEECAEALKLAEKLRDKDKIEDISNYQKLIEAVNKADDIYAEGGYEEAQSSYQTAKERSRYADHKADAYIDKKLEKIADYLSVFDYIQLGDSLMLKNDYTKAEEKYLLAKSLATSIHYEEGRSQAMDALDRLYGELAKEQEEEAKNQEEAAARLQETVTEETGAAELVAKGDEAFTEADYESAKVYYAMALDKYQKLEDVASAEQVNTKLKACVSKSNEKDEQKALAEEYIETAKKLEEEGSLGEAKKQYMLAKEIYAGIQEEEKASQMENRMDMLEVDREEEKEQKADERAEKTVSGNSVE
;
A
#
# COMPACT_ATOMS: atom_id res chain seq x y z
N MET A 1 -39.93 34.41 59.17
CA MET A 1 -41.12 35.21 58.83
C MET A 1 -42.30 34.56 59.52
N LEU A 2 -42.99 35.27 60.42
CA LEU A 2 -44.11 34.70 61.16
C LEU A 2 -45.30 34.54 60.20
N ARG A 3 -45.62 33.28 59.86
CA ARG A 3 -46.70 32.97 58.93
C ARG A 3 -48.05 33.19 59.60
N LYS A 4 -48.19 32.72 60.84
CA LYS A 4 -49.38 32.88 61.68
C LYS A 4 -49.87 34.33 61.73
N GLN A 5 -48.98 35.29 61.97
CA GLN A 5 -49.31 36.74 62.02
C GLN A 5 -49.83 37.31 60.69
N ASN A 6 -49.57 36.65 59.57
CA ASN A 6 -49.96 37.08 58.23
C ASN A 6 -51.16 36.27 57.68
N SER A 7 -51.77 35.46 58.54
CA SER A 7 -52.94 34.62 58.27
C SER A 7 -53.98 34.80 59.39
N THR A 8 -55.21 34.36 59.16
CA THR A 8 -56.30 34.43 60.13
C THR A 8 -57.08 33.14 60.03
N PHE A 9 -56.97 32.31 61.07
CA PHE A 9 -57.66 31.04 61.23
C PHE A 9 -58.54 31.20 62.48
N ALA A 10 -59.84 31.03 62.35
CA ALA A 10 -60.79 31.08 63.46
C ALA A 10 -61.29 29.66 63.74
N THR A 11 -61.12 29.17 64.97
CA THR A 11 -61.42 27.79 65.34
C THR A 11 -62.42 27.76 66.49
N SER A 12 -63.53 27.06 66.30
CA SER A 12 -64.47 26.68 67.36
C SER A 12 -64.70 25.17 67.33
N PHE A 13 -65.17 24.60 68.44
CA PHE A 13 -65.58 23.21 68.53
C PHE A 13 -66.65 23.00 69.61
N ILE A 14 -67.43 21.94 69.44
CA ILE A 14 -68.36 21.37 70.42
C ILE A 14 -67.93 19.92 70.65
N SER A 15 -68.01 19.43 71.90
CA SER A 15 -67.59 18.07 72.27
C SER A 15 -68.34 17.59 73.50
N GLU A 16 -69.32 16.71 73.31
CA GLU A 16 -70.29 16.33 74.33
C GLU A 16 -70.42 14.82 74.52
N ALA A 17 -70.82 14.42 75.74
CA ALA A 17 -70.92 13.01 76.11
C ALA A 17 -72.14 12.30 75.47
N GLY A 18 -73.13 13.04 74.97
CA GLY A 18 -74.39 12.49 74.47
C GLY A 18 -75.15 11.76 75.58
N ALA A 19 -75.52 10.49 75.35
CA ALA A 19 -76.20 9.64 76.33
C ALA A 19 -75.24 8.78 77.17
N LYS A 20 -73.92 8.99 77.10
CA LYS A 20 -72.90 8.23 77.86
C LYS A 20 -72.52 8.96 79.16
N LEU A 21 -71.87 8.26 80.10
CA LEU A 21 -71.43 8.82 81.39
C LEU A 21 -70.20 9.74 81.28
N GLU A 22 -69.28 9.42 80.36
CA GLU A 22 -68.09 10.23 80.07
C GLU A 22 -67.99 10.46 78.55
N ASN A 23 -67.29 11.53 78.16
CA ASN A 23 -66.97 11.83 76.77
C ASN A 23 -65.59 11.25 76.41
N ASN A 24 -65.57 10.25 75.53
CA ASN A 24 -64.36 9.60 75.05
C ASN A 24 -63.87 10.10 73.69
N ASP A 25 -64.52 11.12 73.12
CA ASP A 25 -63.94 11.90 72.03
C ASP A 25 -62.93 12.91 72.59
N TYR A 26 -62.01 13.38 71.74
CA TYR A 26 -61.10 14.47 72.12
C TYR A 26 -60.62 15.29 70.92
N PHE A 27 -60.95 16.58 70.91
CA PHE A 27 -60.39 17.57 70.00
C PHE A 27 -59.30 18.39 70.69
N ALA A 28 -58.18 18.63 69.99
CA ALA A 28 -57.17 19.61 70.40
C ALA A 28 -56.46 20.20 69.19
N TYR A 29 -55.93 21.41 69.36
CA TYR A 29 -55.16 22.09 68.32
C TYR A 29 -54.02 22.92 68.90
N VAL A 30 -52.97 23.12 68.09
CA VAL A 30 -51.82 23.97 68.41
C VAL A 30 -51.40 24.73 67.16
N GLU A 31 -51.41 26.06 67.26
CA GLU A 31 -51.04 26.99 66.19
C GLU A 31 -49.71 27.70 66.49
N LEU A 32 -48.62 27.15 65.99
CA LEU A 32 -47.26 27.71 66.07
C LEU A 32 -47.05 28.78 64.99
N GLU A 33 -45.94 29.54 65.07
CA GLU A 33 -45.67 30.65 64.15
C GLU A 33 -45.62 30.28 62.66
N GLN A 34 -45.20 29.05 62.34
CA GLN A 34 -45.00 28.57 60.96
C GLN A 34 -45.97 27.47 60.55
N TYR A 35 -46.57 26.76 61.50
CA TYR A 35 -47.47 25.65 61.26
C TYR A 35 -48.60 25.61 62.29
N ALA A 36 -49.78 25.14 61.89
CA ALA A 36 -50.86 24.76 62.79
C ALA A 36 -51.12 23.24 62.69
N CYS A 37 -51.55 22.63 63.79
CA CYS A 37 -51.99 21.24 63.86
C CYS A 37 -53.34 21.18 64.57
N TYR A 38 -54.33 20.57 63.94
CA TYR A 38 -55.66 20.30 64.49
C TYR A 38 -55.86 18.79 64.52
N VAL A 39 -56.38 18.27 65.62
CA VAL A 39 -56.48 16.83 65.85
C VAL A 39 -57.82 16.54 66.48
N ILE A 40 -58.60 15.67 65.83
CA ILE A 40 -59.83 15.10 66.37
C ILE A 40 -59.64 13.59 66.52
N ALA A 41 -60.10 13.03 67.63
CA ALA A 41 -60.08 11.60 67.88
C ALA A 41 -61.38 11.12 68.54
N ASP A 42 -61.71 9.86 68.30
CA ASP A 42 -62.93 9.16 68.72
C ASP A 42 -62.49 7.86 69.41
N GLY A 43 -63.02 7.58 70.61
CA GLY A 43 -62.62 6.45 71.46
C GLY A 43 -63.34 5.16 71.09
N LEU A 44 -62.61 4.16 70.59
CA LEU A 44 -63.17 2.91 70.07
C LEU A 44 -63.22 1.76 71.10
N ASN A 45 -63.25 2.08 72.40
CA ASN A 45 -63.31 1.10 73.51
C ASN A 45 -64.73 1.04 74.09
N ASP A 46 -65.18 -0.16 74.46
CA ASP A 46 -66.49 -0.38 75.08
C ASP A 46 -66.58 0.16 76.52
N LEU A 47 -65.44 0.26 77.22
CA LEU A 47 -65.37 0.83 78.56
C LEU A 47 -65.47 2.36 78.50
N GLN A 48 -66.53 2.89 79.10
CA GLN A 48 -66.82 4.33 79.08
C GLN A 48 -65.74 5.19 79.77
N THR A 49 -64.81 4.61 80.52
CA THR A 49 -63.68 5.34 81.16
C THR A 49 -62.38 5.35 80.32
N SER A 50 -62.44 4.92 79.05
CA SER A 50 -61.26 4.80 78.18
C SER A 50 -60.72 6.16 77.73
N LYS A 51 -59.44 6.41 77.99
CA LYS A 51 -58.77 7.69 77.65
C LYS A 51 -58.03 7.63 76.30
N GLY A 52 -58.44 6.71 75.41
CA GLY A 52 -57.81 6.44 74.12
C GLY A 52 -57.67 7.69 73.24
N ALA A 53 -58.77 8.38 72.92
CA ALA A 53 -58.74 9.58 72.07
C ALA A 53 -57.87 10.70 72.68
N ARG A 54 -57.98 10.93 73.99
CA ARG A 54 -57.19 11.96 74.70
C ARG A 54 -55.69 11.66 74.64
N LEU A 55 -55.28 10.41 74.92
CA LEU A 55 -53.87 10.01 74.87
C LEU A 55 -53.31 10.09 73.44
N ALA A 56 -54.08 9.60 72.45
CA ALA A 56 -53.72 9.69 71.05
C ALA A 56 -53.51 11.14 70.58
N THR A 57 -54.47 12.02 70.86
CA THR A 57 -54.41 13.44 70.48
C THR A 57 -53.25 14.15 71.18
N GLN A 58 -53.03 13.92 72.47
CA GLN A 58 -51.88 14.47 73.19
C GLN A 58 -50.53 14.02 72.58
N ALA A 59 -50.40 12.74 72.22
CA ALA A 59 -49.21 12.21 71.57
C ALA A 59 -48.94 12.82 70.19
N VAL A 60 -49.99 13.06 69.37
CA VAL A 60 -49.85 13.78 68.10
C VAL A 60 -49.38 15.22 68.33
N ILE A 61 -49.99 15.95 69.27
CA ILE A 61 -49.64 17.35 69.55
C ILE A 61 -48.19 17.46 70.05
N LEU A 62 -47.76 16.59 70.97
CA LEU A 62 -46.38 16.53 71.46
C LEU A 62 -45.37 16.23 70.34
N ALA A 63 -45.66 15.23 69.49
CA ALA A 63 -44.81 14.87 68.36
C ALA A 63 -44.74 15.99 67.30
N PHE A 64 -45.84 16.69 67.06
CA PHE A 64 -45.90 17.86 66.19
C PHE A 64 -45.09 19.03 66.76
N GLN A 65 -45.28 19.40 68.02
CA GLN A 65 -44.52 20.47 68.68
C GLN A 65 -43.01 20.21 68.67
N SER A 66 -42.60 18.94 68.84
CA SER A 66 -41.18 18.53 68.83
C SER A 66 -40.53 18.67 67.45
N ASN A 67 -41.28 18.50 66.36
CA ASN A 67 -40.75 18.59 64.99
C ASN A 67 -41.83 19.07 64.00
N PRO A 68 -42.20 20.37 63.98
CA PRO A 68 -43.32 20.86 63.19
C PRO A 68 -43.07 20.79 61.67
N SER A 69 -43.84 19.97 60.95
CA SER A 69 -43.64 19.80 59.51
C SER A 69 -44.84 19.18 58.76
N MET A 70 -45.16 19.73 57.59
CA MET A 70 -46.12 19.12 56.63
C MET A 70 -45.49 18.09 55.66
N ARG A 71 -44.29 17.56 55.92
CA ARG A 71 -43.73 16.49 55.07
C ARG A 71 -44.53 15.18 55.30
N LYS A 72 -44.73 14.35 54.26
CA LYS A 72 -45.55 13.13 54.36
C LYS A 72 -45.04 12.19 55.47
N GLY A 73 -43.72 12.03 55.55
CA GLY A 73 -43.07 11.25 56.62
C GLY A 73 -43.22 11.84 58.02
N ALA A 74 -43.28 13.16 58.17
CA ALA A 74 -43.48 13.80 59.48
C ALA A 74 -44.92 13.58 59.99
N VAL A 75 -45.92 13.81 59.14
CA VAL A 75 -47.33 13.52 59.49
C VAL A 75 -47.53 12.03 59.79
N SER A 76 -46.88 11.13 59.05
CA SER A 76 -46.83 9.70 59.37
C SER A 76 -46.20 9.42 60.74
N SER A 77 -45.13 10.12 61.10
CA SER A 77 -44.46 9.95 62.39
C SER A 77 -45.33 10.38 63.58
N TYR A 78 -46.17 11.41 63.44
CA TYR A 78 -47.09 11.82 64.51
C TYR A 78 -48.15 10.75 64.78
N LEU A 79 -48.75 10.19 63.73
CA LEU A 79 -49.72 9.09 63.87
C LEU A 79 -49.07 7.81 64.41
N LYS A 80 -47.83 7.51 64.03
CA LYS A 80 -47.07 6.39 64.62
C LYS A 80 -46.73 6.62 66.09
N ALA A 81 -46.43 7.84 66.50
CA ALA A 81 -46.21 8.19 67.90
C ALA A 81 -47.50 8.01 68.72
N ALA A 82 -48.66 8.42 68.19
CA ALA A 82 -49.95 8.16 68.81
C ALA A 82 -50.30 6.67 68.90
N ASN A 83 -50.10 5.90 67.82
CA ASN A 83 -50.32 4.46 67.82
C ASN A 83 -49.44 3.77 68.88
N LYS A 84 -48.17 4.16 68.96
CA LYS A 84 -47.25 3.67 69.99
C LYS A 84 -47.69 4.07 71.40
N ALA A 85 -48.13 5.31 71.61
CA ALA A 85 -48.60 5.76 72.92
C ALA A 85 -49.83 4.97 73.44
N LEU A 86 -50.72 4.50 72.55
CA LEU A 86 -51.82 3.60 72.95
C LEU A 86 -51.32 2.19 73.27
N LEU A 87 -50.41 1.64 72.46
CA LEU A 87 -49.84 0.30 72.68
C LEU A 87 -48.98 0.21 73.95
N ASP A 88 -48.21 1.26 74.25
CA ASP A 88 -47.33 1.35 75.43
C ASP A 88 -48.08 1.77 76.72
N SER A 89 -49.42 1.88 76.69
CA SER A 89 -50.20 2.35 77.85
C SER A 89 -50.49 1.25 78.86
N ASP A 90 -50.20 1.51 80.15
CA ASP A 90 -50.56 0.64 81.29
C ASP A 90 -52.07 0.70 81.61
N SER A 91 -52.90 0.44 80.60
CA SER A 91 -54.36 0.30 80.72
C SER A 91 -54.74 -1.15 81.01
N LYS A 92 -55.89 -1.36 81.66
CA LYS A 92 -56.48 -2.69 81.87
C LYS A 92 -57.05 -3.30 80.56
N GLU A 93 -57.19 -2.49 79.53
CA GLU A 93 -57.66 -2.87 78.19
C GLU A 93 -56.73 -2.29 77.12
N HIS A 94 -56.67 -2.92 75.95
CA HIS A 94 -55.98 -2.34 74.80
C HIS A 94 -56.73 -1.10 74.31
N LEU A 95 -56.13 0.08 74.47
CA LEU A 95 -56.73 1.35 74.03
C LEU A 95 -56.78 1.42 72.50
N LYS A 96 -57.94 1.84 71.98
CA LYS A 96 -58.19 2.01 70.55
C LYS A 96 -58.83 3.37 70.27
N ALA A 97 -58.44 4.01 69.17
CA ALA A 97 -59.04 5.26 68.75
C ALA A 97 -59.05 5.42 67.23
N SER A 98 -60.08 6.09 66.71
CA SER A 98 -60.01 6.72 65.39
C SER A 98 -59.40 8.11 65.54
N ILE A 99 -58.67 8.58 64.53
CA ILE A 99 -58.03 9.91 64.55
C ILE A 99 -57.97 10.55 63.16
N THR A 100 -58.16 11.87 63.12
CA THR A 100 -57.86 12.72 61.97
C THR A 100 -57.01 13.91 62.38
N VAL A 101 -55.88 14.08 61.69
CA VAL A 101 -54.85 15.09 61.95
C VAL A 101 -54.73 16.00 60.75
N VAL A 102 -54.90 17.31 60.94
CA VAL A 102 -54.72 18.35 59.93
C VAL A 102 -53.52 19.19 60.27
N VAL A 103 -52.51 19.23 59.40
CA VAL A 103 -51.35 20.12 59.53
C VAL A 103 -51.38 21.16 58.42
N SER A 104 -51.30 22.44 58.79
CA SER A 104 -51.26 23.58 57.88
C SER A 104 -49.96 24.35 58.02
N ASP A 105 -49.44 24.93 56.94
CA ASP A 105 -48.34 25.91 56.96
C ASP A 105 -48.83 27.35 56.68
N TYR A 106 -50.12 27.56 56.94
CA TYR A 106 -50.94 28.74 56.67
C TYR A 106 -51.14 29.08 55.18
N ALA A 107 -50.47 28.38 54.25
CA ALA A 107 -50.66 28.53 52.80
C ALA A 107 -51.21 27.25 52.13
N LYS A 108 -50.99 26.10 52.77
CA LYS A 108 -51.47 24.78 52.34
C LYS A 108 -51.83 23.95 53.56
N LEU A 109 -52.80 23.05 53.42
CA LEU A 109 -53.06 21.99 54.40
C LEU A 109 -52.53 20.63 53.90
N ARG A 110 -52.41 19.71 54.84
CA ARG A 110 -52.30 18.27 54.63
C ARG A 110 -53.00 17.59 55.79
N TYR A 111 -53.92 16.68 55.49
CA TYR A 111 -54.56 15.86 56.51
C TYR A 111 -54.10 14.40 56.43
N ALA A 112 -54.32 13.67 57.52
CA ALA A 112 -54.11 12.25 57.62
C ALA A 112 -55.16 11.63 58.54
N CYS A 113 -55.59 10.40 58.23
CA CYS A 113 -56.69 9.72 58.90
C CYS A 113 -56.27 8.29 59.26
N ALA A 114 -56.77 7.79 60.38
CA ALA A 114 -56.80 6.37 60.74
C ALA A 114 -58.11 6.07 61.47
N GLY A 115 -59.07 5.47 60.75
CA GLY A 115 -60.40 5.12 61.25
C GLY A 115 -61.52 5.79 60.45
N ASN A 116 -62.56 6.24 61.15
CA ASN A 116 -63.82 6.80 60.66
C ASN A 116 -64.14 8.22 61.21
N THR A 117 -63.18 8.89 61.85
CA THR A 117 -63.24 10.33 62.13
C THR A 117 -63.05 11.11 60.82
N ARG A 118 -64.01 11.97 60.48
CA ARG A 118 -64.08 12.57 59.14
C ARG A 118 -63.53 14.00 59.10
N LEU A 119 -63.09 14.39 57.90
CA LEU A 119 -62.75 15.74 57.50
C LEU A 119 -63.56 16.13 56.26
N ARG A 120 -64.04 17.37 56.23
CA ARG A 120 -64.50 18.07 55.03
C ARG A 120 -63.80 19.41 54.90
N LEU A 121 -63.55 19.82 53.67
CA LEU A 121 -63.05 21.14 53.32
C LEU A 121 -64.05 21.79 52.38
N TYR A 122 -64.69 22.87 52.81
CA TYR A 122 -65.57 23.68 51.98
C TYR A 122 -64.79 24.84 51.36
N ARG A 123 -65.17 25.23 50.14
CA ARG A 123 -64.67 26.42 49.44
C ARG A 123 -65.83 27.06 48.69
N SER A 124 -66.12 28.32 49.00
CA SER A 124 -67.21 29.08 48.35
C SER A 124 -68.55 28.32 48.36
N GLY A 125 -68.85 27.70 49.51
CA GLY A 125 -70.07 26.91 49.75
C GLY A 125 -70.09 25.48 49.18
N ALA A 126 -69.03 25.01 48.50
CA ALA A 126 -68.99 23.66 47.92
C ALA A 126 -67.90 22.77 48.58
N VAL A 127 -68.18 21.47 48.73
CA VAL A 127 -67.18 20.49 49.21
C VAL A 127 -66.03 20.37 48.22
N ARG A 128 -64.82 20.71 48.68
CA ARG A 128 -63.59 20.69 47.88
C ARG A 128 -62.73 19.45 48.11
N GLU A 129 -62.73 18.91 49.32
CA GLU A 129 -62.04 17.68 49.72
C GLU A 129 -62.85 17.04 50.86
N GLN A 130 -62.93 15.70 50.89
CA GLN A 130 -63.45 14.95 52.02
C GLN A 130 -62.56 13.74 52.32
N SER A 131 -62.42 13.38 53.60
CA SER A 131 -61.78 12.12 54.00
C SER A 131 -62.59 10.92 53.53
N GLN A 132 -61.93 9.76 53.43
CA GLN A 132 -62.59 8.48 53.21
C GLN A 132 -62.31 7.60 54.42
N ASP A 133 -63.36 6.98 54.96
CA ASP A 133 -63.28 6.09 56.11
C ASP A 133 -62.43 4.86 55.76
N MET A 134 -61.61 4.41 56.70
CA MET A 134 -60.77 3.22 56.55
C MET A 134 -61.53 1.95 56.98
N SER A 135 -62.72 1.73 56.40
CA SER A 135 -63.65 0.65 56.78
C SER A 135 -63.98 -0.34 55.66
N LEU A 136 -64.39 -1.55 56.05
CA LEU A 136 -64.81 -2.63 55.16
C LEU A 136 -65.95 -2.20 54.23
N GLY A 137 -66.99 -1.55 54.77
CA GLY A 137 -68.08 -1.02 53.96
C GLY A 137 -67.60 -0.02 52.89
N ARG A 138 -66.56 0.79 53.17
CA ARG A 138 -66.01 1.74 52.18
C ARG A 138 -65.20 1.06 51.08
N GLU A 139 -64.49 -0.03 51.39
CA GLU A 139 -63.77 -0.81 50.37
C GLU A 139 -64.77 -1.57 49.47
N MET A 140 -65.75 -2.27 50.07
CA MET A 140 -66.83 -2.95 49.34
C MET A 140 -67.56 -2.01 48.38
N GLY A 141 -68.10 -0.89 48.86
CA GLY A 141 -68.85 0.02 47.99
C GLY A 141 -67.99 0.75 46.94
N LYS A 142 -66.66 0.77 47.09
CA LYS A 142 -65.75 1.23 46.03
C LYS A 142 -65.57 0.17 44.94
N GLU A 143 -65.54 -1.12 45.30
CA GLU A 143 -65.50 -2.22 44.33
C GLU A 143 -66.84 -2.36 43.59
N GLU A 144 -67.96 -2.23 44.31
CA GLU A 144 -69.33 -2.36 43.79
C GLU A 144 -69.92 -1.08 43.18
N GLN A 145 -69.20 0.05 43.24
CA GLN A 145 -69.65 1.38 42.78
C GLN A 145 -70.97 1.85 43.42
N LEU A 146 -71.15 1.57 44.72
CA LEU A 146 -72.31 2.02 45.49
C LEU A 146 -72.32 3.56 45.62
N SER A 147 -73.52 4.16 45.67
CA SER A 147 -73.65 5.59 45.94
C SER A 147 -73.28 5.91 47.39
N GLU A 148 -72.89 7.17 47.63
CA GLU A 148 -72.53 7.65 48.97
C GLU A 148 -73.71 7.49 49.97
N ASP A 149 -74.97 7.61 49.51
CA ASP A 149 -76.18 7.39 50.32
C ASP A 149 -76.35 5.94 50.80
N VAL A 150 -75.96 4.97 49.96
CA VAL A 150 -75.98 3.54 50.29
C VAL A 150 -74.83 3.21 51.24
N LEU A 151 -73.64 3.76 50.97
CA LEU A 151 -72.47 3.64 51.84
C LEU A 151 -72.71 4.24 53.23
N ALA A 152 -73.42 5.37 53.31
CA ALA A 152 -73.80 5.99 54.57
C ALA A 152 -74.66 5.07 55.45
N ARG A 153 -75.39 4.09 54.88
CA ARG A 153 -76.26 3.15 55.60
C ARG A 153 -75.71 1.72 55.67
N HIS A 154 -74.50 1.48 55.17
CA HIS A 154 -73.91 0.15 55.09
C HIS A 154 -73.59 -0.43 56.49
N GLU A 155 -73.92 -1.69 56.75
CA GLU A 155 -73.74 -2.33 58.07
C GLU A 155 -72.25 -2.34 58.49
N GLU A 156 -71.37 -2.76 57.57
CA GLU A 156 -69.91 -2.80 57.77
C GLU A 156 -69.21 -1.41 57.75
N ARG A 157 -69.95 -0.28 57.80
CA ARG A 157 -69.36 1.08 57.81
C ARG A 157 -68.44 1.34 59.01
N ASN A 158 -68.69 0.65 60.12
CA ASN A 158 -67.93 0.77 61.38
C ASN A 158 -66.82 -0.29 61.55
N ASN A 159 -66.64 -1.22 60.61
CA ASN A 159 -65.63 -2.26 60.68
C ASN A 159 -64.29 -1.76 60.09
N LEU A 160 -63.34 -1.37 60.94
CA LEU A 160 -62.15 -0.60 60.55
C LEU A 160 -60.93 -1.46 60.20
N TYR A 161 -60.38 -1.27 59.00
CA TYR A 161 -59.08 -1.84 58.59
C TYR A 161 -57.89 -1.16 59.28
N THR A 162 -57.98 0.12 59.61
CA THR A 162 -56.89 0.88 60.23
C THR A 162 -57.41 1.81 61.29
N TYR A 163 -56.87 1.69 62.51
CA TYR A 163 -57.20 2.48 63.69
C TYR A 163 -55.95 2.57 64.59
N LEU A 164 -55.92 3.52 65.54
CA LEU A 164 -54.83 3.60 66.53
C LEU A 164 -55.00 2.52 67.60
N GLY A 165 -53.90 1.90 68.03
CA GLY A 165 -53.91 0.73 68.92
C GLY A 165 -53.69 -0.59 68.16
N GLN A 166 -53.31 -0.54 66.87
CA GLN A 166 -52.96 -1.72 66.08
C GLN A 166 -51.48 -2.09 66.25
N GLU A 167 -51.20 -3.33 66.64
CA GLU A 167 -49.83 -3.87 66.77
C GLU A 167 -49.12 -4.02 65.41
N LYS A 168 -49.86 -4.41 64.38
CA LYS A 168 -49.34 -4.77 63.05
C LYS A 168 -50.11 -4.04 61.96
N ASN A 169 -49.45 -3.80 60.83
CA ASN A 169 -50.02 -3.25 59.61
C ASN A 169 -50.69 -1.86 59.73
N PHE A 170 -50.40 -1.09 60.79
CA PHE A 170 -50.88 0.29 60.94
C PHE A 170 -50.41 1.19 59.78
N SER A 171 -51.31 1.45 58.83
CA SER A 171 -51.01 2.14 57.56
C SER A 171 -51.97 3.32 57.32
N PRO A 172 -51.85 4.43 58.09
CA PRO A 172 -52.76 5.56 58.00
C PRO A 172 -52.76 6.24 56.62
N PHE A 173 -53.92 6.73 56.20
CA PHE A 173 -54.05 7.57 55.02
C PHE A 173 -53.36 8.93 55.23
N ILE A 174 -52.68 9.46 54.21
CA ILE A 174 -52.05 10.79 54.25
C ILE A 174 -52.20 11.49 52.89
N SER A 175 -52.85 12.65 52.91
CA SER A 175 -53.25 13.41 51.72
C SER A 175 -52.07 14.02 50.93
N LYS A 176 -52.35 14.49 49.71
CA LYS A 176 -51.49 15.46 49.00
C LYS A 176 -51.54 16.82 49.73
N LYS A 177 -50.63 17.75 49.40
CA LYS A 177 -50.70 19.11 49.96
C LYS A 177 -51.78 19.88 49.20
N ILE A 178 -52.86 20.24 49.88
CA ILE A 178 -53.98 21.01 49.33
C ILE A 178 -53.64 22.50 49.49
N LYS A 179 -53.82 23.29 48.44
CA LYS A 179 -53.58 24.74 48.49
C LYS A 179 -54.82 25.41 49.10
N LEU A 180 -54.61 26.19 50.15
CA LEU A 180 -55.66 26.97 50.80
C LEU A 180 -55.95 28.27 50.04
N GLU A 181 -57.19 28.73 50.15
CA GLU A 181 -57.69 30.03 49.71
C GLU A 181 -58.44 30.73 50.87
N ASN A 182 -58.64 32.05 50.75
CA ASN A 182 -59.39 32.81 51.77
C ASN A 182 -60.87 32.38 51.71
N GLY A 183 -61.47 32.12 52.87
CA GLY A 183 -62.84 31.60 52.96
C GLY A 183 -62.96 30.08 52.78
N ASP A 184 -61.84 29.35 52.79
CA ASP A 184 -61.89 27.89 52.97
C ASP A 184 -62.34 27.57 54.42
N ILE A 185 -63.21 26.57 54.60
CA ILE A 185 -63.65 26.09 55.92
C ILE A 185 -63.26 24.63 56.05
N THR A 186 -62.44 24.28 57.05
CA THR A 186 -62.11 22.88 57.36
C THR A 186 -62.94 22.41 58.55
N VAL A 187 -63.71 21.35 58.36
CA VAL A 187 -64.61 20.75 59.36
C VAL A 187 -64.12 19.36 59.72
N LEU A 188 -64.13 19.04 61.01
CA LEU A 188 -63.64 17.80 61.60
C LEU A 188 -64.71 17.22 62.52
N TYR A 189 -65.05 15.93 62.39
CA TYR A 189 -66.16 15.33 63.14
C TYR A 189 -66.00 13.83 63.43
N THR A 190 -66.55 13.40 64.57
CA THR A 190 -66.53 12.00 65.08
C THR A 190 -67.81 11.23 64.71
N ARG A 191 -67.89 9.94 65.09
CA ARG A 191 -69.02 9.05 64.74
C ARG A 191 -70.37 9.61 65.16
N GLY A 192 -70.47 10.18 66.37
CA GLY A 192 -71.73 10.71 66.90
C GLY A 192 -72.40 11.79 66.04
N ILE A 193 -71.62 12.55 65.26
CA ILE A 193 -72.16 13.51 64.28
C ILE A 193 -72.67 12.76 63.03
N TRP A 194 -71.80 12.03 62.33
CA TRP A 194 -72.11 11.57 60.97
C TRP A 194 -73.03 10.36 60.90
N GLU A 195 -73.24 9.64 62.00
CA GLU A 195 -74.31 8.64 62.07
C GLU A 195 -75.71 9.25 62.20
N ASN A 196 -75.80 10.52 62.62
CA ASN A 196 -77.05 11.19 62.98
C ASN A 196 -77.36 12.44 62.15
N VAL A 197 -76.39 13.02 61.43
CA VAL A 197 -76.54 14.18 60.52
C VAL A 197 -76.01 13.79 59.15
N ASP A 198 -76.79 14.08 58.10
CA ASP A 198 -76.42 13.74 56.72
C ASP A 198 -75.33 14.69 56.18
N ASN A 199 -74.56 14.17 55.22
CA ASN A 199 -73.65 14.94 54.40
C ASN A 199 -74.34 16.14 53.72
N GLY A 200 -75.59 15.98 53.25
CA GLY A 200 -76.36 17.09 52.66
C GLY A 200 -76.66 18.21 53.66
N GLU A 201 -77.07 17.86 54.88
CA GLU A 201 -77.35 18.82 55.96
C GLU A 201 -76.09 19.57 56.41
N LEU A 202 -74.95 18.87 56.47
CA LEU A 202 -73.65 19.52 56.69
C LEU A 202 -73.30 20.47 55.54
N ASP A 203 -73.60 20.09 54.29
CA ASP A 203 -73.32 20.92 53.12
C ASP A 203 -74.17 22.18 53.10
N ASP A 204 -75.46 22.09 53.43
CA ASP A 204 -76.36 23.23 53.56
C ASP A 204 -75.85 24.23 54.62
N VAL A 205 -75.60 23.78 55.86
CA VAL A 205 -75.15 24.67 56.96
C VAL A 205 -73.81 25.34 56.64
N PHE A 206 -72.83 24.61 56.08
CA PHE A 206 -71.54 25.20 55.73
C PHE A 206 -71.53 25.97 54.39
N SER A 207 -72.61 25.89 53.59
CA SER A 207 -72.80 26.71 52.41
C SER A 207 -73.36 28.11 52.73
N GLU A 208 -74.21 28.22 53.74
CA GLU A 208 -74.79 29.47 54.24
C GLU A 208 -73.97 30.11 55.38
N ALA A 209 -72.81 29.52 55.72
CA ALA A 209 -71.94 29.94 56.82
C ALA A 209 -71.55 31.44 56.77
N SER A 210 -71.79 32.12 57.90
CA SER A 210 -71.37 33.50 58.16
C SER A 210 -69.87 33.58 58.51
N ASP A 211 -69.37 34.74 58.98
CA ASP A 211 -68.00 34.87 59.52
C ASP A 211 -67.78 34.16 60.88
N SER A 212 -68.82 33.55 61.47
CA SER A 212 -68.77 32.92 62.80
C SER A 212 -68.72 31.38 62.72
N PRO A 213 -67.61 30.74 63.14
CA PRO A 213 -67.55 29.28 63.22
C PRO A 213 -68.57 28.70 64.22
N GLN A 214 -68.86 29.41 65.31
CA GLN A 214 -69.72 28.89 66.38
C GLN A 214 -71.17 28.72 65.93
N GLU A 215 -71.71 29.69 65.17
CA GLU A 215 -73.09 29.66 64.66
C GLU A 215 -73.36 28.40 63.81
N CYS A 216 -72.38 27.99 63.00
CA CYS A 216 -72.47 26.76 62.20
C CYS A 216 -72.45 25.49 63.06
N LEU A 217 -71.71 25.50 64.18
CA LEU A 217 -71.65 24.37 65.11
C LEU A 217 -72.96 24.23 65.89
N ASP A 218 -73.47 25.35 66.41
CA ASP A 218 -74.73 25.41 67.16
C ASP A 218 -75.91 24.92 66.28
N ASN A 219 -75.96 25.34 65.01
CA ASN A 219 -76.97 24.86 64.04
C ASN A 219 -76.91 23.34 63.80
N ILE A 220 -75.71 22.75 63.72
CA ILE A 220 -75.55 21.30 63.52
C ILE A 220 -75.90 20.53 64.80
N GLU A 221 -75.59 21.08 65.97
CA GLU A 221 -76.01 20.52 67.25
C GLU A 221 -77.55 20.59 67.41
N GLU A 222 -78.21 21.67 66.99
CA GLU A 222 -79.67 21.75 67.00
C GLU A 222 -80.29 20.69 66.07
N LEU A 223 -79.78 20.52 64.84
CA LEU A 223 -80.22 19.48 63.91
C LEU A 223 -80.03 18.06 64.49
N LEU A 224 -78.91 17.82 65.16
CA LEU A 224 -78.60 16.55 65.83
C LEU A 224 -79.60 16.26 66.97
N LEU A 225 -79.84 17.24 67.84
CA LEU A 225 -80.70 17.10 69.02
C LEU A 225 -82.18 17.04 68.66
N ALA A 226 -82.62 17.78 67.63
CA ALA A 226 -84.00 17.78 67.14
C ALA A 226 -84.50 16.38 66.72
N ARG A 227 -83.60 15.51 66.27
CA ARG A 227 -83.90 14.13 65.87
C ARG A 227 -84.17 13.17 67.05
N GLN A 228 -83.91 13.58 68.29
CA GLN A 228 -84.04 12.78 69.52
C GLN A 228 -83.50 11.33 69.40
N PRO A 229 -82.22 11.14 68.98
CA PRO A 229 -81.62 9.81 68.83
C PRO A 229 -81.63 9.01 70.15
N LYS A 230 -82.18 7.80 70.11
CA LYS A 230 -82.43 6.94 71.30
C LYS A 230 -81.20 6.55 72.12
N ASN A 231 -80.01 6.63 71.52
CA ASN A 231 -78.71 6.29 72.13
C ASN A 231 -77.64 7.14 71.45
N LEU A 232 -77.69 8.45 71.66
CA LEU A 232 -76.68 9.37 71.15
C LEU A 232 -75.32 9.03 71.75
N GLU A 233 -74.32 8.83 70.90
CA GLU A 233 -72.96 8.55 71.34
C GLU A 233 -72.21 9.83 71.69
N ASN A 234 -70.94 9.70 72.06
CA ASN A 234 -70.07 10.85 72.14
C ASN A 234 -70.01 11.51 70.75
N TYR A 235 -70.12 12.84 70.73
CA TYR A 235 -70.06 13.60 69.48
C TYR A 235 -69.15 14.80 69.66
N THR A 236 -68.30 15.02 68.65
CA THR A 236 -67.38 16.16 68.60
C THR A 236 -67.35 16.69 67.17
N LEU A 237 -67.49 18.00 67.07
CA LEU A 237 -67.49 18.75 65.82
C LEU A 237 -66.58 19.97 66.00
N ALA A 238 -65.63 20.15 65.10
CA ALA A 238 -64.75 21.31 65.11
C ALA A 238 -64.69 21.95 63.72
N ALA A 239 -64.74 23.28 63.67
CA ALA A 239 -64.68 24.05 62.43
C ALA A 239 -63.54 25.08 62.49
N VAL A 240 -62.74 25.11 61.43
CA VAL A 240 -61.57 25.98 61.25
C VAL A 240 -61.79 26.83 60.00
N PHE A 241 -62.17 28.09 60.20
CA PHE A 241 -62.45 29.08 59.15
C PHE A 241 -61.16 29.80 58.76
N ILE A 242 -60.83 29.80 57.47
CA ILE A 242 -59.54 30.25 56.93
C ILE A 242 -59.73 31.62 56.28
N ASN A 243 -60.03 32.61 57.11
CA ASN A 243 -60.37 33.98 56.68
C ASN A 243 -59.23 34.64 55.89
N LYS A 244 -57.97 34.28 56.20
CA LYS A 244 -56.79 34.78 55.47
C LYS A 244 -55.66 33.75 55.40
N VAL A 245 -55.22 33.40 54.20
CA VAL A 245 -54.05 32.53 53.97
C VAL A 245 -52.74 33.31 53.90
N PHE A 246 -51.64 32.67 54.27
CA PHE A 246 -50.29 33.20 54.11
C PHE A 246 -49.87 33.22 52.63
N LEU A 247 -49.56 34.40 52.12
CA LEU A 247 -48.99 34.61 50.78
C LEU A 247 -47.52 35.02 50.90
N ASP A 248 -46.62 34.21 50.35
CA ASP A 248 -45.19 34.52 50.29
C ASP A 248 -44.91 35.59 49.21
N PRO A 249 -44.45 36.81 49.58
CA PRO A 249 -44.19 37.88 48.63
C PRO A 249 -42.95 37.64 47.75
N ASN A 250 -41.97 36.86 48.21
CA ASN A 250 -40.71 36.64 47.49
C ASN A 250 -40.79 35.52 46.46
N ARG A 251 -41.77 34.61 46.58
CA ARG A 251 -41.92 33.42 45.71
C ARG A 251 -41.93 33.73 44.20
N LYS A 252 -42.49 34.86 43.76
CA LYS A 252 -42.45 35.30 42.35
C LYS A 252 -41.03 35.64 41.87
N ARG A 253 -40.16 36.13 42.76
CA ARG A 253 -38.77 36.53 42.46
C ARG A 253 -37.84 35.32 42.35
N GLU A 254 -38.06 34.30 43.17
CA GLU A 254 -37.30 33.04 43.13
C GLU A 254 -37.59 32.23 41.86
N ILE A 255 -38.87 32.10 41.48
CA ILE A 255 -39.27 31.41 40.24
C ILE A 255 -38.62 32.09 39.02
N LYS A 256 -38.62 33.43 38.96
CA LYS A 256 -37.93 34.16 37.88
C LYS A 256 -36.42 33.90 37.84
N LYS A 257 -35.73 33.79 38.99
CA LYS A 257 -34.30 33.42 39.04
C LYS A 257 -34.06 32.01 38.50
N ILE A 258 -34.86 31.03 38.92
CA ILE A 258 -34.73 29.63 38.48
C ILE A 258 -34.93 29.54 36.96
N ILE A 259 -35.96 30.19 36.42
CA ILE A 259 -36.21 30.24 34.97
C ILE A 259 -35.01 30.85 34.24
N MET A 260 -34.50 32.00 34.69
CA MET A 260 -33.36 32.67 34.05
C MET A 260 -32.09 31.81 34.03
N ILE A 261 -31.78 31.12 35.14
CA ILE A 261 -30.64 30.19 35.24
C ILE A 261 -30.85 28.99 34.29
N SER A 262 -32.05 28.39 34.29
CA SER A 262 -32.35 27.25 33.41
C SER A 262 -32.24 27.61 31.92
N LEU A 263 -32.66 28.82 31.54
CA LEU A 263 -32.60 29.31 30.17
C LEU A 263 -31.14 29.56 29.73
N MET A 264 -30.29 30.06 30.63
CA MET A 264 -28.84 30.19 30.39
C MET A 264 -28.16 28.82 30.22
N VAL A 265 -28.52 27.82 31.03
CA VAL A 265 -28.00 26.44 30.91
C VAL A 265 -28.43 25.81 29.58
N VAL A 266 -29.70 25.95 29.19
CA VAL A 266 -30.20 25.45 27.90
C VAL A 266 -29.44 26.10 26.72
N LEU A 267 -29.16 27.40 26.79
CA LEU A 267 -28.40 28.10 25.76
C LEU A 267 -26.98 27.51 25.60
N VAL A 268 -26.30 27.22 26.70
CA VAL A 268 -24.96 26.59 26.70
C VAL A 268 -25.00 25.16 26.17
N VAL A 269 -26.03 24.38 26.50
CA VAL A 269 -26.20 23.04 25.92
C VAL A 269 -26.39 23.12 24.41
N ILE A 270 -27.22 24.05 23.91
CA ILE A 270 -27.44 24.24 22.47
C ILE A 270 -26.13 24.63 21.76
N THR A 271 -25.34 25.58 22.29
CA THR A 271 -24.08 25.98 21.64
C THR A 271 -23.05 24.86 21.61
N ILE A 272 -22.94 24.06 22.68
CA ILE A 272 -22.09 22.86 22.71
C ILE A 272 -22.60 21.82 21.69
N SER A 273 -23.90 21.55 21.61
CA SER A 273 -24.47 20.60 20.66
C SER A 273 -24.22 21.03 19.20
N VAL A 274 -24.37 22.32 18.88
CA VAL A 274 -24.05 22.86 17.55
C VAL A 274 -22.56 22.75 17.24
N ALA A 275 -21.68 23.06 18.19
CA ALA A 275 -20.23 22.92 18.01
C ALA A 275 -19.82 21.46 17.76
N VAL A 276 -20.36 20.50 18.52
CA VAL A 276 -20.13 19.06 18.31
C VAL A 276 -20.65 18.61 16.94
N TRP A 277 -21.83 19.07 16.53
CA TRP A 277 -22.39 18.76 15.21
C TRP A 277 -21.54 19.32 14.06
N LEU A 278 -21.02 20.55 14.19
CA LEU A 278 -20.12 21.16 13.21
C LEU A 278 -18.79 20.40 13.12
N ILE A 279 -18.20 20.00 14.25
CA ILE A 279 -16.97 19.19 14.29
C ILE A 279 -17.21 17.82 13.64
N TYR A 280 -18.33 17.16 13.98
CA TYR A 280 -18.71 15.88 13.38
C TYR A 280 -18.90 15.99 11.87
N ARG A 281 -19.65 16.99 11.40
CA ARG A 281 -19.87 17.25 9.98
C ARG A 281 -18.57 17.56 9.24
N GLN A 282 -17.70 18.40 9.81
CA GLN A 282 -16.40 18.70 9.21
C GLN A 282 -15.50 17.45 9.14
N ARG A 283 -15.59 16.55 10.14
CA ARG A 283 -14.88 15.27 10.11
C ARG A 283 -15.42 14.35 9.00
N GLN A 284 -16.74 14.23 8.85
CA GLN A 284 -17.37 13.43 7.79
C GLN A 284 -16.96 13.92 6.40
N ASN A 285 -17.10 15.23 6.10
CA ASN A 285 -16.67 15.80 4.82
C ASN A 285 -15.18 15.51 4.50
N ARG A 286 -14.29 15.52 5.51
CA ARG A 286 -12.87 15.17 5.33
C ARG A 286 -12.65 13.68 5.09
N MET A 287 -13.44 12.79 5.69
CA MET A 287 -13.39 11.35 5.40
C MET A 287 -13.81 11.07 3.95
N GLU A 288 -14.93 11.66 3.50
CA GLU A 288 -15.43 11.53 2.12
C GLU A 288 -14.42 12.06 1.09
N GLU A 289 -13.79 13.20 1.39
CA GLU A 289 -12.76 13.79 0.53
C GLU A 289 -11.46 12.98 0.52
N MET A 290 -11.02 12.45 1.67
CA MET A 290 -9.86 11.56 1.77
C MET A 290 -10.09 10.27 0.98
N GLU A 291 -11.24 9.63 1.15
CA GLU A 291 -11.58 8.39 0.44
C GLU A 291 -11.67 8.63 -1.07
N ARG A 292 -12.29 9.74 -1.51
CA ARG A 292 -12.30 10.12 -2.93
C ARG A 292 -10.88 10.26 -3.51
N LYS A 293 -9.98 10.95 -2.80
CA LYS A 293 -8.57 11.11 -3.21
C LYS A 293 -7.81 9.80 -3.22
N TYR A 294 -8.08 8.92 -2.26
CA TYR A 294 -7.51 7.56 -2.22
C TYR A 294 -8.00 6.71 -3.40
N GLN A 295 -9.30 6.71 -3.72
CA GLN A 295 -9.82 5.99 -4.89
C GLN A 295 -9.24 6.52 -6.21
N ASN A 296 -9.14 7.85 -6.38
CA ASN A 296 -8.46 8.45 -7.53
C ASN A 296 -7.00 7.98 -7.67
N THR A 297 -6.29 7.79 -6.54
CA THR A 297 -4.91 7.24 -6.54
C THR A 297 -4.89 5.82 -7.11
N LEU A 298 -5.84 4.97 -6.72
CA LEU A 298 -5.96 3.59 -7.21
C LEU A 298 -6.31 3.56 -8.70
N GLU A 299 -7.25 4.40 -9.16
CA GLU A 299 -7.60 4.55 -10.58
C GLU A 299 -6.38 5.00 -11.40
N TYR A 300 -5.62 6.00 -10.94
CA TYR A 300 -4.40 6.42 -11.64
C TYR A 300 -3.27 5.39 -11.65
N ILE A 301 -3.17 4.50 -10.65
CA ILE A 301 -2.24 3.36 -10.70
C ILE A 301 -2.68 2.35 -11.76
N GLU A 302 -3.98 2.04 -11.86
CA GLU A 302 -4.52 1.14 -12.88
C GLU A 302 -4.34 1.71 -14.30
N ASP A 303 -4.51 3.02 -14.47
CA ASP A 303 -4.19 3.77 -15.70
C ASP A 303 -2.67 3.93 -15.95
N SER A 304 -1.81 3.40 -15.09
CA SER A 304 -0.34 3.51 -15.16
C SER A 304 0.20 4.95 -15.11
N ASN A 305 -0.54 5.87 -14.50
CA ASN A 305 -0.22 7.30 -14.39
C ASN A 305 0.31 7.65 -12.99
N TYR A 306 1.52 7.18 -12.69
CA TYR A 306 2.14 7.33 -11.36
C TYR A 306 2.44 8.77 -10.94
N ILE A 307 2.54 9.71 -11.89
CA ILE A 307 2.67 11.15 -11.59
C ILE A 307 1.37 11.69 -10.99
N ARG A 308 0.21 11.40 -11.59
CA ARG A 308 -1.10 11.80 -11.04
C ARG A 308 -1.47 11.02 -9.78
N ALA A 309 -1.07 9.75 -9.71
CA ALA A 309 -1.26 8.96 -8.49
C ALA A 309 -0.54 9.59 -7.29
N ASP A 310 0.69 10.11 -7.46
CA ASP A 310 1.43 10.76 -6.36
C ASP A 310 0.72 12.02 -5.86
N GLU A 311 0.25 12.88 -6.77
CA GLU A 311 -0.47 14.12 -6.42
C GLU A 311 -1.72 13.82 -5.57
N GLU A 312 -2.57 12.90 -6.01
CA GLU A 312 -3.79 12.52 -5.29
C GLU A 312 -3.48 11.77 -3.98
N CYS A 313 -2.44 10.92 -3.97
CA CYS A 313 -2.00 10.17 -2.79
C CYS A 313 -1.47 11.10 -1.69
N ALA A 314 -0.65 12.09 -2.08
CA ALA A 314 -0.14 13.11 -1.17
C ALA A 314 -1.26 13.96 -0.55
N GLU A 315 -2.35 14.21 -1.28
CA GLU A 315 -3.54 14.90 -0.76
C GLU A 315 -4.38 14.01 0.16
N ALA A 316 -4.58 12.73 -0.20
CA ALA A 316 -5.24 11.74 0.65
C ALA A 316 -4.51 11.57 1.99
N LEU A 317 -3.18 11.45 1.98
CA LEU A 317 -2.35 11.30 3.17
C LEU A 317 -2.48 12.52 4.10
N LYS A 318 -2.38 13.75 3.56
CA LYS A 318 -2.58 15.01 4.30
C LYS A 318 -3.97 15.11 4.94
N LEU A 319 -4.99 14.46 4.37
CA LEU A 319 -6.32 14.41 4.95
C LEU A 319 -6.42 13.34 6.04
N ALA A 320 -5.86 12.15 5.84
CA ALA A 320 -5.78 11.08 6.83
C ALA A 320 -5.03 11.53 8.11
N GLU A 321 -3.92 12.26 7.97
CA GLU A 321 -3.20 12.91 9.08
C GLU A 321 -4.09 13.89 9.87
N LYS A 322 -4.85 14.75 9.17
CA LYS A 322 -5.80 15.69 9.79
C LYS A 322 -6.98 14.99 10.48
N LEU A 323 -7.31 13.77 10.06
CA LEU A 323 -8.33 12.91 10.65
C LEU A 323 -7.78 12.07 11.83
N ARG A 324 -6.46 11.92 11.91
CA ARG A 324 -5.72 11.06 12.85
C ARG A 324 -6.15 9.58 12.77
N ASP A 325 -6.48 9.14 11.58
CA ASP A 325 -6.85 7.75 11.29
C ASP A 325 -5.56 6.97 10.99
N LYS A 326 -5.09 6.17 11.96
CA LYS A 326 -3.78 5.52 11.88
C LYS A 326 -3.71 4.49 10.76
N ASP A 327 -4.77 3.70 10.62
CA ASP A 327 -4.82 2.57 9.71
C ASP A 327 -4.80 3.13 8.26
N LYS A 328 -5.63 4.14 7.98
CA LYS A 328 -5.60 4.86 6.70
C LYS A 328 -4.28 5.62 6.44
N ILE A 329 -3.61 6.16 7.46
CA ILE A 329 -2.27 6.77 7.28
C ILE A 329 -1.25 5.70 6.88
N GLU A 330 -1.28 4.50 7.48
CA GLU A 330 -0.37 3.41 7.15
C GLU A 330 -0.60 2.90 5.71
N ASP A 331 -1.85 2.60 5.35
CA ASP A 331 -2.26 2.16 4.02
C ASP A 331 -1.80 3.17 2.94
N ILE A 332 -2.24 4.43 3.04
CA ILE A 332 -1.92 5.48 2.05
C ILE A 332 -0.41 5.74 2.00
N SER A 333 0.29 5.67 3.14
CA SER A 333 1.75 5.83 3.16
C SER A 333 2.49 4.68 2.46
N ASN A 334 1.93 3.47 2.42
CA ASN A 334 2.52 2.37 1.66
C ASN A 334 2.31 2.55 0.15
N TYR A 335 1.13 3.01 -0.27
CA TYR A 335 0.87 3.43 -1.65
C TYR A 335 1.80 4.58 -2.09
N GLN A 336 1.99 5.62 -1.26
CA GLN A 336 2.92 6.72 -1.58
C GLN A 336 4.34 6.21 -1.81
N LYS A 337 4.89 5.38 -0.91
CA LYS A 337 6.24 4.80 -1.04
C LYS A 337 6.39 3.90 -2.27
N LEU A 338 5.32 3.22 -2.69
CA LEU A 338 5.29 2.45 -3.93
C LEU A 338 5.38 3.40 -5.13
N ILE A 339 4.53 4.43 -5.18
CA ILE A 339 4.47 5.40 -6.27
C ILE A 339 5.81 6.15 -6.41
N GLU A 340 6.41 6.61 -5.31
CA GLU A 340 7.75 7.20 -5.28
C GLU A 340 8.82 6.27 -5.88
N ALA A 341 8.76 4.96 -5.56
CA ALA A 341 9.70 3.98 -6.08
C ALA A 341 9.48 3.66 -7.56
N VAL A 342 8.22 3.65 -8.03
CA VAL A 342 7.90 3.48 -9.45
C VAL A 342 8.32 4.71 -10.25
N ASN A 343 7.99 5.92 -9.80
CA ASN A 343 8.42 7.17 -10.45
C ASN A 343 9.94 7.25 -10.57
N LYS A 344 10.69 6.93 -9.50
CA LYS A 344 12.17 6.84 -9.57
C LYS A 344 12.65 5.82 -10.61
N ALA A 345 12.03 4.65 -10.70
CA ALA A 345 12.40 3.63 -11.68
C ALA A 345 12.03 4.03 -13.12
N ASP A 346 10.95 4.80 -13.29
CA ASP A 346 10.52 5.42 -14.54
C ASP A 346 11.48 6.50 -15.02
N ASP A 347 11.95 7.37 -14.12
CA ASP A 347 12.96 8.40 -14.43
C ASP A 347 14.26 7.76 -14.96
N ILE A 348 14.82 6.79 -14.23
CA ILE A 348 16.05 6.08 -14.63
C ILE A 348 15.87 5.31 -15.95
N TYR A 349 14.68 4.73 -16.16
CA TYR A 349 14.34 4.06 -17.43
C TYR A 349 14.26 5.05 -18.60
N ALA A 350 13.75 6.27 -18.37
CA ALA A 350 13.68 7.33 -19.37
C ALA A 350 15.06 7.92 -19.71
N GLU A 351 16.00 7.91 -18.76
CA GLU A 351 17.41 8.26 -18.97
C GLU A 351 18.23 7.15 -19.69
N GLY A 352 17.63 5.97 -19.92
CA GLY A 352 18.30 4.83 -20.58
C GLY A 352 19.12 3.94 -19.64
N GLY A 353 19.09 4.19 -18.32
CA GLY A 353 19.83 3.43 -17.30
C GLY A 353 19.23 2.05 -16.99
N TYR A 354 19.07 1.18 -17.99
CA TYR A 354 18.23 -0.02 -17.87
C TYR A 354 18.62 -1.00 -16.76
N GLU A 355 19.91 -1.15 -16.44
CA GLU A 355 20.39 -2.00 -15.34
C GLU A 355 19.98 -1.44 -13.96
N GLU A 356 20.19 -0.14 -13.71
CA GLU A 356 19.75 0.52 -12.46
C GLU A 356 18.22 0.61 -12.37
N ALA A 357 17.55 0.82 -13.52
CA ALA A 357 16.10 0.77 -13.61
C ALA A 357 15.58 -0.63 -13.20
N GLN A 358 16.22 -1.72 -13.64
CA GLN A 358 15.84 -3.09 -13.26
C GLN A 358 15.81 -3.26 -11.74
N SER A 359 16.89 -2.86 -11.06
CA SER A 359 17.02 -2.92 -9.59
C SER A 359 15.99 -2.01 -8.88
N SER A 360 15.71 -0.84 -9.46
CA SER A 360 14.71 0.10 -8.94
C SER A 360 13.27 -0.44 -9.09
N TYR A 361 12.93 -1.06 -10.22
CA TYR A 361 11.64 -1.74 -10.41
C TYR A 361 11.49 -2.98 -9.52
N GLN A 362 12.55 -3.75 -9.28
CA GLN A 362 12.52 -4.84 -8.29
C GLN A 362 12.22 -4.31 -6.88
N THR A 363 12.86 -3.20 -6.49
CA THR A 363 12.57 -2.51 -5.22
C THR A 363 11.12 -2.02 -5.14
N ALA A 364 10.57 -1.49 -6.24
CA ALA A 364 9.16 -1.11 -6.34
C ALA A 364 8.23 -2.33 -6.21
N LYS A 365 8.59 -3.48 -6.82
CA LYS A 365 7.82 -4.73 -6.72
C LYS A 365 7.78 -5.28 -5.30
N GLU A 366 8.88 -5.17 -4.55
CA GLU A 366 8.88 -5.53 -3.13
C GLU A 366 7.96 -4.63 -2.29
N ARG A 367 7.90 -3.33 -2.61
CA ARG A 367 6.97 -2.39 -1.96
C ARG A 367 5.51 -2.64 -2.33
N SER A 368 5.23 -3.09 -3.55
CA SER A 368 3.88 -3.38 -4.06
C SER A 368 3.13 -4.43 -3.21
N ARG A 369 3.87 -5.32 -2.53
CA ARG A 369 3.34 -6.27 -1.53
C ARG A 369 2.58 -5.62 -0.36
N TYR A 370 2.90 -4.36 -0.05
CA TYR A 370 2.26 -3.57 1.02
C TYR A 370 1.18 -2.62 0.49
N ALA A 371 0.87 -2.69 -0.80
CA ALA A 371 -0.07 -1.84 -1.53
C ALA A 371 -0.90 -2.69 -2.52
N ASP A 372 -1.43 -3.81 -2.00
CA ASP A 372 -2.35 -4.75 -2.65
C ASP A 372 -1.91 -5.28 -4.04
N HIS A 373 -0.61 -5.30 -4.32
CA HIS A 373 -0.03 -5.70 -5.62
C HIS A 373 -0.55 -4.88 -6.82
N LYS A 374 -1.13 -3.69 -6.59
CA LYS A 374 -1.79 -2.87 -7.63
C LYS A 374 -0.87 -2.47 -8.78
N ALA A 375 0.44 -2.31 -8.53
CA ALA A 375 1.41 -1.92 -9.55
C ALA A 375 2.11 -3.10 -10.25
N ASP A 376 1.91 -4.35 -9.82
CA ASP A 376 2.70 -5.50 -10.30
C ASP A 376 2.62 -5.68 -11.82
N ALA A 377 1.44 -5.49 -12.42
CA ALA A 377 1.26 -5.63 -13.87
C ALA A 377 2.03 -4.57 -14.69
N TYR A 378 2.17 -3.34 -14.17
CA TYR A 378 2.98 -2.30 -14.81
C TYR A 378 4.47 -2.57 -14.64
N ILE A 379 4.88 -2.89 -13.41
CA ILE A 379 6.27 -3.17 -13.05
C ILE A 379 6.80 -4.36 -13.84
N ASP A 380 6.04 -5.45 -13.96
CA ASP A 380 6.46 -6.66 -14.67
C ASP A 380 6.60 -6.43 -16.17
N LYS A 381 5.69 -5.65 -16.77
CA LYS A 381 5.78 -5.22 -18.17
C LYS A 381 7.00 -4.32 -18.42
N LYS A 382 7.44 -3.52 -17.43
CA LYS A 382 8.68 -2.74 -17.52
C LYS A 382 9.91 -3.63 -17.36
N LEU A 383 9.91 -4.57 -16.42
CA LEU A 383 11.00 -5.53 -16.22
C LEU A 383 11.22 -6.44 -17.43
N GLU A 384 10.14 -6.89 -18.09
CA GLU A 384 10.20 -7.66 -19.34
C GLU A 384 10.91 -6.86 -20.45
N LYS A 385 10.47 -5.62 -20.71
CA LYS A 385 11.14 -4.73 -21.68
C LYS A 385 12.61 -4.44 -21.36
N ILE A 386 12.93 -4.27 -20.08
CA ILE A 386 14.32 -4.07 -19.63
C ILE A 386 15.15 -5.33 -19.92
N ALA A 387 14.61 -6.52 -19.68
CA ALA A 387 15.29 -7.78 -19.99
C ALA A 387 15.57 -7.91 -21.50
N ASP A 388 14.63 -7.50 -22.36
CA ASP A 388 14.85 -7.45 -23.81
C ASP A 388 15.97 -6.46 -24.19
N TYR A 389 15.98 -5.25 -23.62
CA TYR A 389 17.05 -4.26 -23.87
C TYR A 389 18.42 -4.76 -23.40
N LEU A 390 18.51 -5.30 -22.19
CA LEU A 390 19.76 -5.89 -21.66
C LEU A 390 20.23 -7.05 -22.53
N SER A 391 19.32 -7.89 -23.03
CA SER A 391 19.66 -8.98 -23.96
C SER A 391 20.29 -8.48 -25.27
N VAL A 392 19.89 -7.30 -25.78
CA VAL A 392 20.56 -6.68 -26.95
C VAL A 392 22.01 -6.31 -26.61
N PHE A 393 22.25 -5.69 -25.44
CA PHE A 393 23.61 -5.37 -24.98
C PHE A 393 24.47 -6.63 -24.78
N ASP A 394 23.92 -7.68 -24.16
CA ASP A 394 24.61 -8.95 -23.94
C ASP A 394 25.03 -9.60 -25.27
N TYR A 395 24.17 -9.59 -26.29
CA TYR A 395 24.53 -10.09 -27.61
C TYR A 395 25.64 -9.26 -28.29
N ILE A 396 25.65 -7.93 -28.13
CA ILE A 396 26.73 -7.07 -28.65
C ILE A 396 28.04 -7.37 -27.91
N GLN A 397 28.04 -7.42 -26.58
CA GLN A 397 29.24 -7.73 -25.79
C GLN A 397 29.78 -9.13 -26.08
N LEU A 398 28.91 -10.11 -26.29
CA LEU A 398 29.32 -11.46 -26.68
C LEU A 398 29.93 -11.46 -28.09
N GLY A 399 29.38 -10.69 -29.02
CA GLY A 399 29.95 -10.46 -30.35
C GLY A 399 31.33 -9.83 -30.27
N ASP A 400 31.50 -8.74 -29.51
CA ASP A 400 32.79 -8.07 -29.30
C ASP A 400 33.83 -9.04 -28.68
N SER A 401 33.41 -9.89 -27.73
CA SER A 401 34.28 -10.92 -27.13
C SER A 401 34.65 -12.06 -28.07
N LEU A 402 33.88 -12.30 -29.14
CA LEU A 402 34.17 -13.29 -30.18
C LEU A 402 35.05 -12.68 -31.28
N MET A 403 34.83 -11.42 -31.63
CA MET A 403 35.66 -10.65 -32.56
C MET A 403 37.10 -10.55 -32.05
N LEU A 404 37.30 -10.25 -30.75
CA LEU A 404 38.61 -10.28 -30.07
C LEU A 404 39.30 -11.67 -30.02
N LYS A 405 38.61 -12.74 -30.42
CA LYS A 405 39.13 -14.10 -30.53
C LYS A 405 39.26 -14.57 -31.98
N ASN A 406 39.07 -13.66 -32.94
CA ASN A 406 39.04 -13.91 -34.38
C ASN A 406 37.96 -14.95 -34.81
N ASP A 407 36.89 -15.12 -34.02
CA ASP A 407 35.76 -16.01 -34.33
C ASP A 407 34.65 -15.22 -35.04
N TYR A 408 35.01 -14.60 -36.17
CA TYR A 408 34.19 -13.62 -36.87
C TYR A 408 32.80 -14.16 -37.25
N THR A 409 32.70 -15.42 -37.68
CA THR A 409 31.40 -16.03 -38.02
C THR A 409 30.43 -16.06 -36.83
N LYS A 410 30.91 -16.36 -35.61
CA LYS A 410 30.05 -16.34 -34.42
C LYS A 410 29.81 -14.92 -33.91
N ALA A 411 30.77 -14.02 -34.08
CA ALA A 411 30.56 -12.61 -33.76
C ALA A 411 29.45 -12.00 -34.63
N GLU A 412 29.48 -12.24 -35.95
CA GLU A 412 28.44 -11.85 -36.91
C GLU A 412 27.05 -12.40 -36.49
N GLU A 413 26.97 -13.69 -36.14
CA GLU A 413 25.74 -14.31 -35.63
C GLU A 413 25.17 -13.55 -34.42
N LYS A 414 26.01 -13.15 -33.46
CA LYS A 414 25.56 -12.43 -32.26
C LYS A 414 25.15 -10.99 -32.54
N TYR A 415 25.87 -10.26 -33.39
CA TYR A 415 25.44 -8.93 -33.79
C TYR A 415 24.15 -8.94 -34.63
N LEU A 416 23.95 -9.96 -35.48
CA LEU A 416 22.69 -10.15 -36.22
C LEU A 416 21.53 -10.48 -35.26
N LEU A 417 21.75 -11.31 -34.24
CA LEU A 417 20.77 -11.55 -33.19
C LEU A 417 20.43 -10.26 -32.44
N ALA A 418 21.43 -9.50 -31.98
CA ALA A 418 21.24 -8.19 -31.34
C ALA A 418 20.40 -7.24 -32.19
N LYS A 419 20.77 -7.07 -33.47
CA LYS A 419 20.07 -6.24 -34.46
C LYS A 419 18.62 -6.70 -34.69
N SER A 420 18.38 -8.01 -34.76
CA SER A 420 17.04 -8.57 -34.96
C SER A 420 16.14 -8.34 -33.75
N LEU A 421 16.65 -8.59 -32.53
CA LEU A 421 15.94 -8.36 -31.28
C LEU A 421 15.64 -6.87 -31.10
N ALA A 422 16.65 -6.00 -31.23
CA ALA A 422 16.51 -4.55 -31.15
C ALA A 422 15.48 -4.01 -32.15
N THR A 423 15.44 -4.54 -33.37
CA THR A 423 14.42 -4.19 -34.38
C THR A 423 13.02 -4.65 -33.93
N SER A 424 12.89 -5.86 -33.38
CA SER A 424 11.59 -6.41 -32.96
C SER A 424 10.97 -5.69 -31.76
N ILE A 425 11.80 -5.14 -30.87
CA ILE A 425 11.37 -4.40 -29.67
C ILE A 425 11.38 -2.86 -29.87
N HIS A 426 11.66 -2.40 -31.10
CA HIS A 426 11.77 -0.98 -31.48
C HIS A 426 12.83 -0.19 -30.68
N TYR A 427 13.94 -0.82 -30.33
CA TYR A 427 15.08 -0.17 -29.66
C TYR A 427 16.11 0.33 -30.69
N GLU A 428 15.89 1.53 -31.22
CA GLU A 428 16.71 2.08 -32.32
C GLU A 428 18.18 2.34 -31.93
N GLU A 429 18.47 2.69 -30.67
CA GLU A 429 19.86 2.89 -30.21
C GLU A 429 20.66 1.59 -30.22
N GLY A 430 20.17 0.53 -29.56
CA GLY A 430 20.83 -0.78 -29.59
C GLY A 430 20.87 -1.39 -30.99
N ARG A 431 19.89 -1.08 -31.85
CA ARG A 431 19.91 -1.44 -33.27
C ARG A 431 21.03 -0.72 -34.02
N SER A 432 21.27 0.56 -33.75
CA SER A 432 22.42 1.30 -34.30
C SER A 432 23.73 0.70 -33.82
N GLN A 433 23.89 0.48 -32.50
CA GLN A 433 25.10 -0.11 -31.92
C GLN A 433 25.42 -1.50 -32.52
N ALA A 434 24.40 -2.32 -32.78
CA ALA A 434 24.55 -3.61 -33.45
C ALA A 434 24.92 -3.48 -34.95
N MET A 435 24.46 -2.43 -35.64
CA MET A 435 24.92 -2.10 -37.00
C MET A 435 26.36 -1.61 -37.00
N ASP A 436 26.72 -0.69 -36.10
CA ASP A 436 28.08 -0.17 -35.95
C ASP A 436 29.09 -1.28 -35.56
N ALA A 437 28.62 -2.35 -34.90
CA ALA A 437 29.41 -3.54 -34.62
C ALA A 437 29.59 -4.45 -35.85
N LEU A 438 28.53 -4.66 -36.64
CA LEU A 438 28.61 -5.38 -37.92
C LEU A 438 29.53 -4.66 -38.93
N ASP A 439 29.43 -3.34 -39.04
CA ASP A 439 30.24 -2.55 -39.98
C ASP A 439 31.73 -2.58 -39.57
N ARG A 440 32.04 -2.59 -38.26
CA ARG A 440 33.40 -2.86 -37.76
C ARG A 440 33.90 -4.25 -38.16
N LEU A 441 33.09 -5.28 -37.92
CA LEU A 441 33.43 -6.67 -38.25
C LEU A 441 33.66 -6.89 -39.76
N TYR A 442 32.80 -6.36 -40.62
CA TYR A 442 33.01 -6.44 -42.08
C TYR A 442 34.22 -5.62 -42.53
N GLY A 443 34.51 -4.50 -41.85
CA GLY A 443 35.71 -3.70 -42.10
C GLY A 443 37.02 -4.38 -41.68
N GLU A 444 36.99 -5.31 -40.72
CA GLU A 444 38.13 -6.16 -40.37
C GLU A 444 38.27 -7.34 -41.36
N LEU A 445 37.18 -8.05 -41.65
CA LEU A 445 37.16 -9.12 -42.66
C LEU A 445 37.64 -8.66 -44.05
N ALA A 446 37.28 -7.44 -44.46
CA ALA A 446 37.73 -6.88 -45.73
C ALA A 446 39.25 -6.65 -45.76
N LYS A 447 39.88 -6.29 -44.63
CA LYS A 447 41.34 -6.13 -44.53
C LYS A 447 42.04 -7.49 -44.53
N GLU A 448 41.49 -8.47 -43.81
CA GLU A 448 42.02 -9.84 -43.79
C GLU A 448 41.98 -10.44 -45.21
N GLN A 449 40.87 -10.25 -45.94
CA GLN A 449 40.77 -10.66 -47.36
C GLN A 449 41.71 -9.87 -48.28
N GLU A 450 41.96 -8.57 -48.05
CA GLU A 450 42.92 -7.78 -48.84
C GLU A 450 44.38 -8.23 -48.57
N GLU A 451 44.71 -8.60 -47.32
CA GLU A 451 46.01 -9.18 -46.97
C GLU A 451 46.17 -10.60 -47.53
N GLU A 452 45.15 -11.46 -47.45
CA GLU A 452 45.16 -12.78 -48.11
C GLU A 452 45.31 -12.65 -49.63
N ALA A 453 44.59 -11.73 -50.27
CA ALA A 453 44.68 -11.48 -51.71
C ALA A 453 46.08 -10.99 -52.12
N LYS A 454 46.69 -10.06 -51.36
CA LYS A 454 48.08 -9.62 -51.58
C LYS A 454 49.08 -10.76 -51.39
N ASN A 455 48.91 -11.56 -50.35
CA ASN A 455 49.76 -12.73 -50.10
C ASN A 455 49.64 -13.78 -51.23
N GLN A 456 48.44 -13.96 -51.80
CA GLN A 456 48.23 -14.82 -52.97
C GLN A 456 48.80 -14.22 -54.26
N GLU A 457 48.68 -12.91 -54.47
CA GLU A 457 49.26 -12.20 -55.62
C GLU A 457 50.79 -12.21 -55.57
N GLU A 458 51.40 -11.97 -54.40
CA GLU A 458 52.84 -12.13 -54.19
C GLU A 458 53.30 -13.57 -54.40
N ALA A 459 52.56 -14.57 -53.92
CA ALA A 459 52.88 -15.98 -54.14
C ALA A 459 52.78 -16.36 -55.62
N ALA A 460 51.78 -15.87 -56.34
CA ALA A 460 51.62 -16.07 -57.77
C ALA A 460 52.72 -15.37 -58.58
N ALA A 461 53.11 -14.15 -58.19
CA ALA A 461 54.21 -13.42 -58.81
C ALA A 461 55.55 -14.13 -58.63
N ARG A 462 55.85 -14.63 -57.41
CA ARG A 462 57.05 -15.44 -57.14
C ARG A 462 57.06 -16.73 -57.95
N LEU A 463 55.93 -17.43 -58.04
CA LEU A 463 55.81 -18.65 -58.86
C LEU A 463 56.01 -18.34 -60.35
N GLN A 464 55.47 -17.24 -60.85
CA GLN A 464 55.67 -16.80 -62.23
C GLN A 464 57.13 -16.43 -62.51
N GLU A 465 57.81 -15.76 -61.58
CA GLU A 465 59.24 -15.47 -61.64
C GLU A 465 60.08 -16.75 -61.73
N THR A 466 59.82 -17.74 -60.86
CA THR A 466 60.46 -19.07 -60.91
C THR A 466 60.27 -19.74 -62.28
N VAL A 467 59.04 -19.76 -62.81
CA VAL A 467 58.75 -20.35 -64.14
C VAL A 467 59.45 -19.60 -65.28
N THR A 468 59.57 -18.26 -65.22
CA THR A 468 60.34 -17.50 -66.22
C THR A 468 61.85 -17.76 -66.16
N GLU A 469 62.39 -17.96 -64.96
CA GLU A 469 63.80 -18.31 -64.79
C GLU A 469 64.09 -19.76 -65.21
N GLU A 470 63.21 -20.72 -64.89
CA GLU A 470 63.28 -22.12 -65.36
C GLU A 470 63.23 -22.22 -66.89
N THR A 471 62.29 -21.53 -67.54
CA THR A 471 62.17 -21.53 -69.01
C THR A 471 63.36 -20.86 -69.68
N GLY A 472 63.88 -19.76 -69.12
CA GLY A 472 65.12 -19.13 -69.58
C GLY A 472 66.35 -20.02 -69.39
N ALA A 473 66.41 -20.82 -68.32
CA ALA A 473 67.47 -21.82 -68.13
C ALA A 473 67.36 -22.94 -69.18
N ALA A 474 66.15 -23.46 -69.44
CA ALA A 474 65.92 -24.48 -70.46
C ALA A 474 66.25 -24.01 -71.88
N GLU A 475 65.95 -22.75 -72.24
CA GLU A 475 66.32 -22.17 -73.54
C GLU A 475 67.85 -22.08 -73.71
N LEU A 476 68.59 -21.76 -72.64
CA LEU A 476 70.06 -21.77 -72.65
C LEU A 476 70.62 -23.19 -72.79
N VAL A 477 69.99 -24.21 -72.18
CA VAL A 477 70.35 -25.62 -72.43
C VAL A 477 70.14 -25.98 -73.90
N ALA A 478 69.00 -25.60 -74.50
CA ALA A 478 68.71 -25.88 -75.91
C ALA A 478 69.73 -25.23 -76.87
N LYS A 479 70.13 -23.98 -76.62
CA LYS A 479 71.21 -23.30 -77.37
C LYS A 479 72.58 -23.95 -77.17
N GLY A 480 72.84 -24.48 -75.97
CA GLY A 480 74.02 -25.29 -75.70
C GLY A 480 74.01 -26.63 -76.43
N ASP A 481 72.85 -27.28 -76.56
CA ASP A 481 72.67 -28.52 -77.32
C ASP A 481 72.89 -28.27 -78.83
N GLU A 482 72.30 -27.19 -79.37
CA GLU A 482 72.47 -26.76 -80.76
C GLU A 482 73.94 -26.50 -81.10
N ALA A 483 74.62 -25.61 -80.37
CA ALA A 483 76.04 -25.32 -80.57
C ALA A 483 76.94 -26.56 -80.41
N PHE A 484 76.59 -27.49 -79.51
CA PHE A 484 77.31 -28.76 -79.35
C PHE A 484 77.15 -29.68 -80.58
N THR A 485 75.98 -29.68 -81.22
CA THR A 485 75.75 -30.44 -82.47
C THR A 485 76.45 -29.81 -83.68
N GLU A 486 76.65 -28.49 -83.70
CA GLU A 486 77.44 -27.77 -84.71
C GLU A 486 78.96 -27.83 -84.46
N ALA A 487 79.41 -28.60 -83.46
CA ALA A 487 80.81 -28.71 -83.02
C ALA A 487 81.47 -27.39 -82.56
N ASP A 488 80.67 -26.36 -82.26
CA ASP A 488 81.12 -25.16 -81.54
C ASP A 488 81.08 -25.40 -80.02
N TYR A 489 82.09 -26.14 -79.56
CA TYR A 489 82.22 -26.49 -78.15
C TYR A 489 82.52 -25.28 -77.24
N GLU A 490 83.00 -24.14 -77.76
CA GLU A 490 83.22 -22.93 -76.97
C GLU A 490 81.91 -22.19 -76.68
N SER A 491 81.08 -21.97 -77.71
CA SER A 491 79.74 -21.39 -77.51
C SER A 491 78.87 -22.31 -76.65
N ALA A 492 78.94 -23.63 -76.84
CA ALA A 492 78.23 -24.60 -76.01
C ALA A 492 78.64 -24.51 -74.52
N LYS A 493 79.94 -24.37 -74.20
CA LYS A 493 80.40 -24.16 -72.81
C LYS A 493 79.77 -22.92 -72.18
N VAL A 494 79.71 -21.80 -72.92
CA VAL A 494 79.13 -20.55 -72.41
C VAL A 494 77.64 -20.71 -72.11
N TYR A 495 76.87 -21.28 -73.05
CA TYR A 495 75.42 -21.49 -72.85
C TYR A 495 75.12 -22.44 -71.68
N TYR A 496 75.84 -23.56 -71.55
CA TYR A 496 75.66 -24.46 -70.40
C TYR A 496 76.13 -23.85 -69.08
N ALA A 497 77.18 -23.03 -69.06
CA ALA A 497 77.60 -22.33 -67.84
C ALA A 497 76.53 -21.32 -67.38
N MET A 498 75.91 -20.60 -68.31
CA MET A 498 74.80 -19.68 -68.03
C MET A 498 73.53 -20.42 -67.56
N ALA A 499 73.20 -21.56 -68.17
CA ALA A 499 72.10 -22.41 -67.71
C ALA A 499 72.36 -22.99 -66.31
N LEU A 500 73.60 -23.40 -66.02
CA LEU A 500 74.01 -23.94 -64.72
C LEU A 500 73.87 -22.90 -63.59
N ASP A 501 74.33 -21.67 -63.82
CA ASP A 501 74.18 -20.55 -62.87
C ASP A 501 72.69 -20.26 -62.57
N LYS A 502 71.81 -20.31 -63.58
CA LYS A 502 70.35 -20.18 -63.38
C LYS A 502 69.77 -21.35 -62.57
N TYR A 503 70.04 -22.60 -62.93
CA TYR A 503 69.54 -23.75 -62.16
C TYR A 503 70.08 -23.80 -60.73
N GLN A 504 71.31 -23.33 -60.48
CA GLN A 504 71.84 -23.18 -59.13
C GLN A 504 71.13 -22.09 -58.31
N LYS A 505 70.76 -20.96 -58.94
CA LYS A 505 69.95 -19.90 -58.29
C LYS A 505 68.50 -20.32 -58.03
N LEU A 506 67.98 -21.25 -58.83
CA LEU A 506 66.67 -21.89 -58.64
C LEU A 506 66.71 -23.05 -57.64
N GLU A 507 67.89 -23.40 -57.11
CA GLU A 507 68.14 -24.59 -56.26
C GLU A 507 67.75 -25.94 -56.91
N ASP A 508 67.55 -26.00 -58.23
CA ASP A 508 67.30 -27.24 -58.97
C ASP A 508 68.62 -28.02 -59.18
N VAL A 509 68.97 -28.79 -58.16
CA VAL A 509 70.15 -29.67 -58.13
C VAL A 509 70.13 -30.69 -59.27
N ALA A 510 68.96 -31.19 -59.67
CA ALA A 510 68.86 -32.26 -60.67
C ALA A 510 69.15 -31.74 -62.08
N SER A 511 68.55 -30.61 -62.48
CA SER A 511 68.84 -29.98 -63.76
C SER A 511 70.26 -29.39 -63.78
N ALA A 512 70.73 -28.81 -62.67
CA ALA A 512 72.11 -28.35 -62.54
C ALA A 512 73.12 -29.50 -62.75
N GLU A 513 72.89 -30.69 -62.20
CA GLU A 513 73.78 -31.85 -62.39
C GLU A 513 73.77 -32.37 -63.84
N GLN A 514 72.61 -32.38 -64.50
CA GLN A 514 72.51 -32.72 -65.92
C GLN A 514 73.27 -31.72 -66.81
N VAL A 515 73.08 -30.42 -66.61
CA VAL A 515 73.77 -29.37 -67.37
C VAL A 515 75.27 -29.38 -67.11
N ASN A 516 75.70 -29.59 -65.86
CA ASN A 516 77.11 -29.77 -65.50
C ASN A 516 77.73 -31.01 -66.20
N THR A 517 76.96 -32.07 -66.40
CA THR A 517 77.40 -33.25 -67.17
C THR A 517 77.58 -32.93 -68.65
N LYS A 518 76.65 -32.17 -69.27
CA LYS A 518 76.82 -31.66 -70.64
C LYS A 518 78.02 -30.72 -70.77
N LEU A 519 78.22 -29.81 -69.81
CA LEU A 519 79.37 -28.90 -69.77
C LEU A 519 80.70 -29.67 -69.71
N LYS A 520 80.80 -30.72 -68.88
CA LYS A 520 81.98 -31.62 -68.85
C LYS A 520 82.19 -32.34 -70.18
N ALA A 521 81.14 -32.75 -70.87
CA ALA A 521 81.24 -33.35 -72.20
C ALA A 521 81.76 -32.33 -73.25
N CYS A 522 81.34 -31.06 -73.18
CA CYS A 522 81.89 -29.99 -74.02
C CYS A 522 83.38 -29.76 -73.76
N VAL A 523 83.81 -29.75 -72.50
CA VAL A 523 85.24 -29.64 -72.13
C VAL A 523 86.02 -30.84 -72.66
N SER A 524 85.52 -32.08 -72.51
CA SER A 524 86.17 -33.26 -73.09
C SER A 524 86.30 -33.17 -74.61
N LYS A 525 85.21 -32.83 -75.32
CA LYS A 525 85.19 -32.75 -76.78
C LYS A 525 86.03 -31.61 -77.36
N SER A 526 86.08 -30.47 -76.67
CA SER A 526 87.01 -29.39 -76.96
C SER A 526 88.46 -29.85 -76.84
N ASN A 527 88.82 -30.50 -75.72
CA ASN A 527 90.17 -31.01 -75.52
C ASN A 527 90.55 -32.06 -76.56
N GLU A 528 89.63 -32.99 -76.90
CA GLU A 528 89.84 -33.96 -77.99
C GLU A 528 90.07 -33.27 -79.35
N LYS A 529 89.32 -32.19 -79.66
CA LYS A 529 89.52 -31.38 -80.87
C LYS A 529 90.87 -30.66 -80.87
N ASP A 530 91.30 -30.13 -79.73
CA ASP A 530 92.60 -29.47 -79.58
C ASP A 530 93.78 -30.47 -79.63
N GLU A 531 93.65 -31.66 -79.06
CA GLU A 531 94.63 -32.74 -79.17
C GLU A 531 94.76 -33.25 -80.62
N GLN A 532 93.65 -33.42 -81.33
CA GLN A 532 93.66 -33.78 -82.75
C GLN A 532 94.28 -32.66 -83.62
N LYS A 533 94.00 -31.39 -83.30
CA LYS A 533 94.62 -30.23 -83.94
C LYS A 533 96.14 -30.18 -83.73
N ALA A 534 96.61 -30.45 -82.51
CA ALA A 534 98.04 -30.56 -82.20
C ALA A 534 98.72 -31.73 -82.94
N LEU A 535 98.07 -32.89 -83.01
CA LEU A 535 98.56 -34.05 -83.76
C LEU A 535 98.65 -33.76 -85.27
N ALA A 536 97.67 -33.05 -85.84
CA ALA A 536 97.72 -32.60 -87.22
C ALA A 536 98.86 -31.58 -87.46
N GLU A 537 99.17 -30.72 -86.48
CA GLU A 537 100.31 -29.80 -86.55
C GLU A 537 101.67 -30.53 -86.44
N GLU A 538 101.77 -31.60 -85.64
CA GLU A 538 102.95 -32.47 -85.60
C GLU A 538 103.18 -33.20 -86.93
N TYR A 539 102.12 -33.69 -87.58
CA TYR A 539 102.20 -34.24 -88.94
C TYR A 539 102.64 -33.19 -89.97
N ILE A 540 102.17 -31.94 -89.86
CA ILE A 540 102.63 -30.83 -90.72
C ILE A 540 104.11 -30.51 -90.48
N GLU A 541 104.57 -30.47 -89.24
CA GLU A 541 105.98 -30.19 -88.93
C GLU A 541 106.90 -31.32 -89.43
N THR A 542 106.45 -32.57 -89.28
CA THR A 542 107.14 -33.75 -89.84
C THR A 542 107.15 -33.71 -91.36
N ALA A 543 106.04 -33.31 -92.00
CA ALA A 543 105.96 -33.15 -93.45
C ALA A 543 106.97 -32.11 -93.96
N LYS A 544 107.05 -30.94 -93.32
CA LYS A 544 108.02 -29.87 -93.67
C LYS A 544 109.48 -30.34 -93.58
N LYS A 545 109.85 -31.11 -92.56
CA LYS A 545 111.19 -31.71 -92.45
C LYS A 545 111.48 -32.67 -93.61
N LEU A 546 110.50 -33.48 -94.01
CA LEU A 546 110.63 -34.38 -95.17
C LEU A 546 110.67 -33.63 -96.51
N GLU A 547 110.08 -32.43 -96.62
CA GLU A 547 110.29 -31.53 -97.76
C GLU A 547 111.74 -31.05 -97.82
N GLU A 548 112.30 -30.58 -96.69
CA GLU A 548 113.69 -30.11 -96.58
C GLU A 548 114.72 -31.22 -96.85
N GLU A 549 114.42 -32.46 -96.48
CA GLU A 549 115.24 -33.65 -96.75
C GLU A 549 115.07 -34.23 -98.17
N GLY A 550 114.28 -33.58 -99.04
CA GLY A 550 114.06 -34.00 -100.43
C GLY A 550 113.18 -35.25 -100.60
N SER A 551 112.55 -35.75 -99.54
CA SER A 551 111.71 -36.94 -99.55
C SER A 551 110.24 -36.61 -99.82
N LEU A 552 109.99 -35.90 -100.94
CA LEU A 552 108.69 -35.32 -101.33
C LEU A 552 107.53 -36.33 -101.31
N GLY A 553 107.79 -37.59 -101.67
CA GLY A 553 106.79 -38.67 -101.66
C GLY A 553 106.37 -39.15 -100.27
N GLU A 554 107.17 -38.88 -99.23
CA GLU A 554 106.84 -39.16 -97.84
C GLU A 554 106.22 -37.93 -97.16
N ALA A 555 106.70 -36.72 -97.48
CA ALA A 555 106.07 -35.46 -97.09
C ALA A 555 104.59 -35.40 -97.48
N LYS A 556 104.24 -35.77 -98.73
CA LYS A 556 102.84 -35.82 -99.20
C LYS A 556 101.96 -36.79 -98.39
N LYS A 557 102.50 -37.86 -97.82
CA LYS A 557 101.75 -38.77 -96.92
C LYS A 557 101.46 -38.13 -95.57
N GLN A 558 102.43 -37.39 -95.00
CA GLN A 558 102.23 -36.72 -93.72
C GLN A 558 101.22 -35.56 -93.84
N TYR A 559 101.25 -34.80 -94.92
CA TYR A 559 100.19 -33.82 -95.21
C TYR A 559 98.81 -34.46 -95.44
N MET A 560 98.75 -35.65 -96.04
CA MET A 560 97.48 -36.40 -96.19
C MET A 560 96.89 -36.77 -94.83
N LEU A 561 97.72 -37.26 -93.89
CA LEU A 561 97.29 -37.55 -92.52
C LEU A 561 96.83 -36.29 -91.79
N ALA A 562 97.56 -35.17 -91.91
CA ALA A 562 97.12 -33.89 -91.36
C ALA A 562 95.79 -33.41 -91.97
N LYS A 563 95.59 -33.57 -93.28
CA LYS A 563 94.33 -33.24 -93.98
C LYS A 563 93.17 -34.07 -93.45
N GLU A 564 93.34 -35.39 -93.33
CA GLU A 564 92.29 -36.30 -92.83
C GLU A 564 91.87 -35.93 -91.40
N ILE A 565 92.83 -35.56 -90.54
CA ILE A 565 92.51 -35.10 -89.18
C ILE A 565 91.77 -33.76 -89.21
N TYR A 566 92.24 -32.78 -90.00
CA TYR A 566 91.57 -31.48 -90.10
C TYR A 566 90.15 -31.55 -90.66
N ALA A 567 89.92 -32.41 -91.66
CA ALA A 567 88.58 -32.72 -92.15
C ALA A 567 87.73 -33.43 -91.07
N GLY A 568 88.34 -34.34 -90.30
CA GLY A 568 87.71 -35.04 -89.17
C GLY A 568 87.24 -34.12 -88.04
N ILE A 569 87.95 -33.02 -87.76
CA ILE A 569 87.56 -31.98 -86.79
C ILE A 569 86.78 -30.79 -87.39
N GLN A 570 86.33 -30.92 -88.64
CA GLN A 570 85.54 -29.92 -89.38
C GLN A 570 86.24 -28.56 -89.56
N GLU A 571 87.57 -28.51 -89.54
CA GLU A 571 88.35 -27.31 -89.87
C GLU A 571 88.63 -27.30 -91.39
N GLU A 572 87.58 -27.16 -92.20
CA GLU A 572 87.64 -27.29 -93.68
C GLU A 572 88.67 -26.34 -94.33
N GLU A 573 88.86 -25.14 -93.75
CA GLU A 573 89.87 -24.19 -94.23
C GLU A 573 91.30 -24.76 -94.07
N LYS A 574 91.62 -25.33 -92.90
CA LYS A 574 92.93 -25.97 -92.66
C LYS A 574 93.10 -27.25 -93.48
N ALA A 575 92.05 -28.04 -93.66
CA ALA A 575 92.08 -29.21 -94.54
C ALA A 575 92.38 -28.82 -96.01
N SER A 576 91.74 -27.75 -96.49
CA SER A 576 91.97 -27.19 -97.83
C SER A 576 93.39 -26.64 -98.00
N GLN A 577 93.96 -26.01 -96.97
CA GLN A 577 95.36 -25.58 -96.97
C GLN A 577 96.34 -26.75 -97.12
N MET A 578 96.05 -27.91 -96.50
CA MET A 578 96.90 -29.11 -96.63
C MET A 578 96.78 -29.74 -98.02
N GLU A 579 95.58 -29.78 -98.60
CA GLU A 579 95.36 -30.22 -99.99
C GLU A 579 96.16 -29.38 -100.98
N ASN A 580 96.04 -28.05 -100.91
CA ASN A 580 96.82 -27.14 -101.74
C ASN A 580 98.34 -27.38 -101.61
N ARG A 581 98.84 -27.72 -100.41
CA ARG A 581 100.27 -28.03 -100.21
C ARG A 581 100.67 -29.39 -100.80
N MET A 582 99.80 -30.40 -100.72
CA MET A 582 100.02 -31.72 -101.32
C MET A 582 100.06 -31.68 -102.85
N ASP A 583 99.30 -30.77 -103.46
CA ASP A 583 99.29 -30.60 -104.92
C ASP A 583 100.57 -29.90 -105.41
N MET A 584 101.02 -28.86 -104.71
CA MET A 584 102.33 -28.24 -104.98
C MET A 584 103.48 -29.26 -104.91
N LEU A 585 103.49 -30.14 -103.91
CA LEU A 585 104.50 -31.20 -103.78
C LEU A 585 104.46 -32.25 -104.90
N GLU A 586 103.34 -32.41 -105.60
CA GLU A 586 103.27 -33.29 -106.77
C GLU A 586 103.97 -32.65 -107.97
N VAL A 587 103.82 -31.33 -108.16
CA VAL A 587 104.53 -30.53 -109.18
C VAL A 587 106.04 -30.56 -108.93
N ASP A 588 106.49 -30.26 -107.70
CA ASP A 588 107.92 -30.26 -107.34
C ASP A 588 108.60 -31.62 -107.63
N ARG A 589 107.86 -32.73 -107.47
CA ARG A 589 108.35 -34.09 -107.73
C ARG A 589 108.38 -34.46 -109.22
N GLU A 590 107.67 -33.73 -110.09
CA GLU A 590 107.75 -33.91 -111.54
C GLU A 590 108.92 -33.09 -112.12
N GLU A 591 109.15 -31.86 -111.65
CA GLU A 591 110.33 -31.06 -112.05
C GLU A 591 111.66 -31.77 -111.69
N GLU A 592 111.76 -32.39 -110.52
CA GLU A 592 112.92 -33.21 -110.12
C GLU A 592 113.20 -34.39 -111.08
N LYS A 593 112.17 -34.93 -111.74
CA LYS A 593 112.31 -36.05 -112.69
C LYS A 593 112.74 -35.58 -114.07
N GLU A 594 112.28 -34.40 -114.51
CA GLU A 594 112.72 -33.82 -115.78
C GLU A 594 114.19 -33.39 -115.71
N GLN A 595 114.63 -32.73 -114.62
CA GLN A 595 116.05 -32.36 -114.45
C GLN A 595 116.99 -33.58 -114.44
N LYS A 596 116.59 -34.70 -113.82
CA LYS A 596 117.35 -35.96 -113.83
C LYS A 596 117.27 -36.73 -115.17
N ALA A 597 116.40 -36.32 -116.10
CA ALA A 597 116.35 -36.85 -117.46
C ALA A 597 117.32 -36.09 -118.39
N ASP A 598 117.40 -34.76 -118.30
CA ASP A 598 118.27 -33.93 -119.14
C ASP A 598 119.77 -34.16 -118.89
N GLU A 599 120.21 -34.33 -117.63
CA GLU A 599 121.61 -34.69 -117.32
C GLU A 599 122.08 -36.01 -117.97
N ARG A 600 121.15 -36.84 -118.45
CA ARG A 600 121.44 -38.15 -119.05
C ARG A 600 121.59 -38.09 -120.58
N ALA A 601 121.26 -36.98 -121.23
CA ALA A 601 121.28 -36.84 -122.69
C ALA A 601 122.63 -36.38 -123.27
N GLU A 602 123.42 -35.56 -122.55
CA GLU A 602 124.63 -34.92 -123.11
C GLU A 602 125.86 -35.84 -123.29
N LYS A 603 125.83 -37.11 -122.86
CA LYS A 603 127.03 -37.99 -122.83
C LYS A 603 127.22 -38.93 -124.03
N THR A 604 126.52 -38.75 -125.15
CA THR A 604 126.47 -39.79 -126.21
C THR A 604 126.60 -39.35 -127.68
N VAL A 605 127.24 -38.22 -127.99
CA VAL A 605 127.64 -37.91 -129.39
C VAL A 605 129.03 -37.28 -129.49
N SER A 606 129.97 -37.99 -130.10
CA SER A 606 131.10 -37.37 -130.82
C SER A 606 131.51 -38.26 -132.02
N GLY A 607 131.79 -37.66 -133.18
CA GLY A 607 132.39 -38.35 -134.33
C GLY A 607 131.90 -37.95 -135.72
N ASN A 608 132.84 -37.39 -136.50
CA ASN A 608 132.84 -37.15 -137.97
C ASN A 608 131.91 -36.02 -138.50
N SER A 609 132.37 -35.07 -139.35
CA SER A 609 133.68 -34.83 -140.02
C SER A 609 133.60 -33.48 -140.80
N VAL A 610 134.65 -32.71 -141.14
CA VAL A 610 136.13 -32.84 -141.07
C VAL A 610 136.79 -31.43 -141.16
N GLU A 611 138.12 -31.36 -140.95
CA GLU A 611 139.03 -30.17 -140.87
C GLU A 611 138.99 -29.37 -139.55
#